data_AF-A0A830C7U3-F1
#
_entry.id   AF-A0A830C7U3-F1
#
_cell.length_a   1.000
_cell.length_b   1.000
_cell.length_c   1.000
_cell.angle_alpha   90.00
_cell.angle_beta   90.00
_cell.angle_gamma   90.00
#
_symmetry.space_group_name_H-M   'P 1'
#
loop_
_entity.id
_entity.type
_entity.pdbx_description
1 polymer ?
#
loop_
_entity_poly.entity_id
_entity_poly.type
_entity_poly.pdbx_seq_one_letter_code
_entity_poly.pdbx_strand_id
1 'polypeptide(L)' 'MTLLTLTASVPSKRPTCHTKDECYALSSQTAICFIALYLVALGTGGIKPCISSYGDDQFDDADEVEKSNKSSFNWFYF' A
#
# COMPACT_ATOMS: atom_id res chain seq x y z
N MET A 1 -5.36 -3.35 -1.94
CA MET A 1 -5.15 -4.77 -1.55
C MET A 1 -6.17 -5.72 -2.16
N THR A 2 -7.46 -5.35 -2.20
CA THR A 2 -8.54 -6.18 -2.74
C THR A 2 -8.23 -6.77 -4.12
N LEU A 3 -7.75 -5.97 -5.08
CA LEU A 3 -7.42 -6.45 -6.42
C LEU A 3 -6.31 -7.50 -6.41
N LEU A 4 -5.26 -7.29 -5.62
CA LEU A 4 -4.15 -8.24 -5.47
C LEU A 4 -4.65 -9.56 -4.86
N THR A 5 -5.46 -9.49 -3.80
CA THR A 5 -6.08 -10.68 -3.18
C THR A 5 -6.94 -11.44 -4.17
N LEU A 6 -7.75 -10.75 -4.99
CA LEU A 6 -8.58 -11.38 -6.01
C LEU A 6 -7.76 -12.15 -7.06
N THR A 7 -6.56 -11.68 -7.42
CA THR A 7 -5.69 -12.42 -8.35
C THR A 7 -5.20 -13.76 -7.80
N ALA A 8 -5.08 -13.90 -6.47
CA ALA A 8 -4.66 -15.16 -5.82
C ALA A 8 -5.85 -16.06 -5.43
N SER A 9 -6.96 -15.45 -5.00
CA SER A 9 -8.13 -16.18 -4.49
C SER A 9 -9.05 -16.71 -5.58
N VAL A 10 -9.12 -16.05 -6.74
CA VAL A 10 -10.04 -16.45 -7.82
C VAL A 10 -9.37 -17.51 -8.72
N PRO A 11 -9.93 -18.73 -8.84
CA PRO A 11 -9.34 -19.81 -9.65
C PRO A 11 -9.14 -19.43 -11.12
N SER A 12 -10.04 -18.62 -11.67
CA SER A 12 -10.00 -18.15 -13.06
C SER A 12 -8.82 -17.20 -13.37
N LYS A 13 -8.20 -16.59 -12.35
CA LYS A 13 -7.04 -15.70 -12.51
C LYS A 13 -5.70 -16.41 -12.22
N ARG A 14 -5.73 -17.68 -11.84
CA ARG A 14 -4.52 -18.48 -11.57
C ARG A 14 -3.82 -18.92 -12.86
N PRO A 15 -2.49 -19.07 -12.85
CA PRO A 15 -1.73 -19.57 -13.99
C PRO A 15 -2.29 -20.92 -14.45
N THR A 16 -2.29 -21.13 -15.76
CA THR A 16 -2.73 -22.40 -16.34
C THR A 16 -1.61 -23.41 -16.19
N CYS A 17 -1.92 -24.54 -15.56
CA CYS A 17 -0.98 -25.64 -15.38
C CYS A 17 -1.31 -26.75 -16.37
N HIS A 18 -0.32 -27.14 -17.18
CA HIS A 18 -0.44 -28.27 -18.12
C HIS A 18 -0.15 -29.60 -17.40
N THR A 19 0.75 -29.57 -16.42
CA THR A 19 1.15 -30.69 -15.57
C THR A 19 1.20 -30.21 -14.11
N LYS A 20 1.28 -31.10 -13.11
CA LYS A 20 1.35 -30.71 -11.68
C LYS A 20 2.49 -29.73 -11.36
N ASP A 21 3.60 -29.79 -12.10
CA ASP A 21 4.81 -29.00 -11.85
C ASP A 21 5.09 -27.93 -12.92
N GLU A 22 4.28 -27.88 -13.99
CA GLU A 22 4.47 -26.93 -15.10
C GLU A 22 3.26 -26.00 -15.21
N CYS A 23 3.39 -24.85 -14.57
CA CYS A 23 2.40 -23.77 -14.57
C CYS A 23 2.98 -22.54 -15.26
N TYR A 24 2.24 -21.99 -16.22
CA TYR A 24 2.64 -20.76 -16.91
C TYR A 24 1.55 -19.70 -16.71
N ALA A 25 1.97 -18.50 -16.33
CA ALA A 25 1.09 -17.36 -16.26
C ALA A 25 0.92 -16.76 -17.67
N LEU A 26 -0.33 -16.53 -18.07
CA LEU A 26 -0.59 -15.76 -19.28
C LEU A 26 -0.16 -14.31 -19.06
N SER A 27 0.26 -13.62 -20.13
CA SER A 27 0.66 -12.21 -20.07
C SER A 27 -0.39 -11.32 -19.41
N SER A 28 -1.69 -11.61 -19.60
CA SER A 28 -2.79 -10.89 -18.98
C SER A 28 -2.86 -11.08 -17.46
N GLN A 29 -2.56 -12.28 -16.95
CA GLN A 29 -2.53 -12.57 -15.51
C GLN A 29 -1.38 -11.83 -14.83
N THR A 30 -0.21 -11.86 -15.46
CA THR A 30 0.98 -11.11 -15.00
C THR A 30 0.74 -9.60 -15.04
N ALA A 31 0.13 -9.07 -16.10
CA ALA A 31 -0.19 -7.65 -16.21
C ALA A 31 -1.14 -7.17 -15.10
N ILE A 32 -2.21 -7.92 -14.82
CA ILE A 32 -3.16 -7.56 -13.75
C ILE A 32 -2.47 -7.58 -12.38
N CYS A 33 -1.59 -8.55 -12.14
CA CYS A 33 -0.80 -8.62 -10.91
C CYS A 33 0.08 -7.37 -10.73
N PHE A 34 0.82 -6.98 -11.77
CA PHE A 34 1.64 -5.77 -11.72
C PHE A 34 0.81 -4.50 -11.56
N ILE A 35 -0.33 -4.37 -12.24
CA ILE A 35 -1.24 -3.25 -12.05
C ILE A 35 -1.69 -3.17 -10.59
N ALA A 36 -2.05 -4.30 -9.97
CA ALA A 36 -2.44 -4.33 -8.57
C ALA A 36 -1.30 -3.89 -7.64
N LEU A 37 -0.06 -4.31 -7.91
CA LEU A 37 1.13 -3.90 -7.15
C LEU A 37 1.43 -2.40 -7.32
N TYR A 38 1.32 -1.87 -8.54
CA TYR A 38 1.52 -0.45 -8.80
C TYR A 38 0.45 0.41 -8.12
N LEU A 39 -0.81 -0.02 -8.11
CA LEU A 39 -1.87 0.68 -7.39
C LEU A 39 -1.62 0.70 -5.87
N VAL A 40 -1.09 -0.39 -5.33
CA VAL A 40 -0.66 -0.45 -3.92
C VAL A 40 0.46 0.55 -3.66
N ALA A 41 1.52 0.52 -4.47
CA ALA A 41 2.66 1.42 -4.31
C ALA A 41 2.27 2.90 -4.47
N LEU A 42 1.38 3.20 -5.41
CA LEU A 42 0.84 4.54 -5.62
C LEU A 42 -0.01 4.99 -4.43
N GLY A 43 -0.88 4.12 -3.91
CA GLY A 43 -1.69 4.43 -2.73
C GLY A 43 -0.86 4.68 -1.48
N THR A 44 0.11 3.79 -1.19
CA THR A 44 0.99 3.96 -0.03
C THR A 44 1.92 5.16 -0.18
N GLY A 45 2.45 5.40 -1.38
CA GLY A 45 3.29 6.56 -1.68
C GLY A 45 2.55 7.89 -1.63
N GLY A 46 1.30 7.94 -2.12
CA GLY A 46 0.49 9.16 -2.17
C GLY A 46 -0.09 9.57 -0.81
N ILE A 47 -0.41 8.62 0.06
CA ILE A 47 -0.95 8.92 1.40
C ILE A 47 0.14 9.43 2.35
N LYS A 48 1.37 8.92 2.21
CA LYS A 48 2.49 9.20 3.13
C LYS A 48 2.79 10.70 3.37
N PRO A 49 2.86 11.58 2.34
CA PRO A 49 3.07 13.01 2.56
C PRO A 49 1.87 13.70 3.21
N CYS A 50 0.65 13.21 2.95
CA CYS A 50 -0.57 13.85 3.46
C CYS A 50 -0.80 13.58 4.95
N ILE A 51 -0.40 12.42 5.47
CA ILE A 51 -0.58 12.13 6.91
C ILE A 51 0.36 12.96 7.78
N SER A 52 1.57 13.26 7.31
CA SER A 52 2.50 14.09 8.07
C SER A 52 1.97 15.51 8.28
N SER A 53 1.52 16.18 7.21
CA SER A 53 0.93 17.52 7.34
C SER A 53 -0.37 17.54 8.14
N TYR A 54 -1.26 16.56 7.92
CA TYR A 54 -2.51 16.47 8.68
C TYR A 54 -2.27 16.14 10.16
N GLY A 55 -1.24 15.34 10.46
CA GLY A 55 -0.86 15.03 11.84
C GLY A 55 -0.24 16.22 12.55
N ASP A 56 0.52 17.06 11.84
CA ASP A 56 1.11 18.28 12.41
C ASP A 56 0.03 19.32 12.77
N ASP A 57 -1.01 19.45 11.94
CA ASP A 57 -2.16 20.33 12.14
C ASP A 57 -3.02 19.97 13.38
N GLN A 58 -2.82 18.79 13.97
CA GLN A 58 -3.53 18.37 15.17
C GLN A 58 -2.95 18.92 16.47
N PHE A 59 -1.73 19.49 16.45
CA PHE A 59 -1.03 19.94 17.65
C PHE A 59 -1.03 21.47 17.79
N ASP A 60 -1.55 22.01 18.89
CA ASP A 60 -1.46 23.44 19.22
C ASP A 60 -0.06 23.80 19.74
N ASP A 61 0.56 24.82 19.12
CA ASP A 61 1.88 25.30 19.52
C ASP A 61 1.85 26.11 20.84
N ALA A 62 0.67 26.50 21.31
CA ALA A 62 0.47 27.21 22.58
C ALA A 62 0.40 26.30 23.81
N ASP A 63 0.20 24.98 23.64
CA ASP A 63 0.21 23.99 24.71
C ASP A 63 1.58 23.28 24.76
N GLU A 64 2.33 23.47 25.85
CA GLU A 64 3.67 22.90 26.04
C GLU A 64 3.68 21.36 26.04
N VAL A 65 2.58 20.71 26.44
CA VAL A 65 2.44 19.25 26.41
C VAL A 65 2.23 18.79 24.97
N GLU A 66 1.39 19.48 24.23
CA GLU A 66 1.04 19.15 22.85
C GLU A 66 2.21 19.38 21.89
N LYS A 67 2.97 20.46 22.10
CA LYS A 67 4.22 20.78 21.40
C LYS A 67 5.32 19.73 21.58
N SER A 68 5.45 19.16 22.77
CA SER A 68 6.36 18.04 23.03
C SER A 68 5.97 16.79 22.22
N ASN A 69 4.67 16.52 22.12
CA ASN A 69 4.13 15.40 21.35
C ASN A 69 4.30 15.59 19.82
N LYS A 70 4.19 16.82 19.33
CA LYS A 70 4.47 17.20 17.92
C LYS A 70 5.89 16.84 17.50
N SER A 71 6.89 17.16 18.33
CA SER A 71 8.29 16.80 18.06
C SER A 71 8.51 15.28 18.00
N SER A 72 7.81 14.53 18.85
CA SER A 72 7.87 13.06 18.87
C SER A 72 7.18 12.45 17.66
N PHE A 73 6.07 13.03 17.21
CA PHE A 73 5.36 12.64 15.99
C PHE A 73 6.22 12.87 14.73
N ASN A 74 6.87 14.03 14.64
CA ASN A 74 7.74 14.37 13.52
C ASN A 74 8.92 13.39 13.40
N TRP A 75 9.54 13.02 14.53
CA TRP A 75 10.62 12.02 14.59
C TRP A 75 10.18 10.60 14.17
N PHE A 76 8.91 10.24 14.35
CA PHE A 76 8.41 8.91 13.98
C PHE A 76 8.03 8.82 12.49
N TYR A 77 7.58 9.93 11.89
CA TYR A 77 7.08 9.96 10.51
C TYR A 77 8.15 10.29 9.46
N PHE A 78 9.24 10.99 9.84
CA PHE A 78 10.39 11.33 8.99
C PHE A 78 11.62 10.47 9.33
#